data_AF-A0A4D4L3M9-F1
#
_entry.id   AF-A0A4D4L3M9-F1
#
_cell.length_a   1.000
_cell.length_b   1.000
_cell.length_c   1.000
_cell.angle_alpha   90.00
_cell.angle_beta   90.00
_cell.angle_gamma   90.00
#
_symmetry.space_group_name_H-M   'P 1'
#
loop_
_entity.id
_entity.type
_entity.pdbx_description
1 polymer ?
#
loop_
_entity_poly.entity_id
_entity_poly.type
_entity_poly.pdbx_seq_one_letter_code
_entity_poly.pdbx_strand_id
1 'polypeptide(L)'
;MKISFLLHNAYGIGGTIRSTFNVAGALAAHHTVEIVSLIRTIDAPNLPLHPAVRLRPLIDLRPREDAPHAGRGAADLGHPLLTRPSAHIPAAEARAPPTSTRSRTSASPSTSTAPTPMSSSPPAPAW
;
A
#
# COMPACT_ATOMS: atom_id res chain seq x y z
N MET A 1 21.60 -15.95 -9.33
CA MET A 1 20.69 -16.40 -8.25
C MET A 1 19.26 -16.03 -8.60
N LYS A 2 18.27 -16.75 -8.06
CA LYS A 2 16.84 -16.42 -8.19
C LYS A 2 16.36 -15.68 -6.94
N ILE A 3 15.69 -14.55 -7.11
CA ILE A 3 15.12 -13.74 -6.02
C ILE A 3 13.62 -13.62 -6.26
N SER A 4 12.83 -13.93 -5.24
CA SER A 4 11.37 -13.87 -5.30
C SER A 4 10.80 -12.93 -4.25
N PHE A 5 10.08 -11.90 -4.68
CA PHE A 5 9.30 -11.03 -3.81
C PHE A 5 7.88 -11.59 -3.71
N LEU A 6 7.37 -11.77 -2.49
CA LEU A 6 5.98 -12.13 -2.28
C LEU A 6 5.20 -10.88 -1.83
N LEU A 7 4.21 -10.49 -2.62
CA LEU A 7 3.31 -9.38 -2.31
C LEU A 7 1.90 -9.92 -2.12
N HIS A 8 1.17 -9.36 -1.16
CA HIS A 8 -0.26 -9.66 -1.04
C HIS A 8 -1.01 -9.23 -2.32
N ASN A 9 -0.79 -7.98 -2.76
CA ASN A 9 -1.34 -7.48 -4.01
C ASN A 9 -0.30 -6.60 -4.72
N ALA A 10 0.19 -7.06 -5.87
CA ALA A 10 1.16 -6.34 -6.70
C ALA A 10 0.52 -5.34 -7.69
N TYR A 11 -0.81 -5.30 -7.80
CA TYR A 11 -1.54 -4.51 -8.79
C TYR A 11 -2.00 -3.14 -8.27
N GLY A 12 -1.78 -2.85 -6.99
CA GLY A 12 -2.05 -1.53 -6.40
C GLY A 12 -0.98 -0.48 -6.73
N ILE A 13 -1.22 0.75 -6.26
CA ILE A 13 -0.32 1.91 -6.47
C ILE A 13 0.40 2.38 -5.20
N GLY A 14 0.28 1.61 -4.12
CA GLY A 14 0.82 1.96 -2.80
C GLY A 14 2.35 2.06 -2.78
N GLY A 15 2.88 2.78 -1.78
CA GLY A 15 4.32 3.02 -1.63
C GLY A 15 5.15 1.73 -1.58
N THR A 16 4.67 0.70 -0.88
CA THR A 16 5.34 -0.60 -0.80
C THR A 16 5.49 -1.23 -2.18
N ILE A 17 4.43 -1.24 -2.99
CA ILE A 17 4.43 -1.86 -4.32
C ILE A 17 5.44 -1.13 -5.22
N ARG A 18 5.42 0.20 -5.19
CA ARG A 18 6.38 1.04 -5.94
C ARG A 18 7.83 0.74 -5.54
N SER A 19 8.12 0.72 -4.24
CA SER A 19 9.47 0.42 -3.75
C SER A 19 9.91 -1.00 -4.15
N THR A 20 9.04 -2.00 -4.01
CA THR A 20 9.34 -3.37 -4.43
C THR A 20 9.62 -3.46 -5.94
N PHE A 21 8.83 -2.79 -6.78
CA PHE A 21 9.04 -2.79 -8.23
C PHE A 21 10.38 -2.16 -8.61
N ASN A 22 10.74 -1.05 -7.97
CA ASN A 22 12.03 -0.38 -8.19
C ASN A 22 13.21 -1.28 -7.78
N VAL A 23 13.15 -1.87 -6.58
CA VAL A 23 14.20 -2.77 -6.09
C VAL A 23 14.30 -4.02 -6.96
N ALA A 24 13.17 -4.61 -7.34
CA ALA A 24 13.14 -5.75 -8.24
C ALA A 24 13.77 -5.43 -9.60
N GLY A 25 13.46 -4.26 -10.17
CA GLY A 25 14.08 -3.78 -11.40
C GLY A 25 15.58 -3.61 -11.28
N ALA A 26 16.06 -2.99 -10.20
CA ALA A 26 17.49 -2.82 -9.96
C ALA A 26 18.22 -4.17 -9.83
N LEU A 27 17.63 -5.14 -9.11
CA LEU A 27 18.21 -6.47 -8.94
C LEU A 27 18.18 -7.31 -10.23
N ALA A 28 17.24 -7.03 -11.14
CA ALA A 28 17.12 -7.77 -12.39
C ALA A 28 18.32 -7.59 -13.34
N ALA A 29 19.17 -6.58 -13.12
CA ALA A 29 20.41 -6.39 -13.87
C ALA A 29 21.40 -7.56 -13.70
N HIS A 30 21.37 -8.24 -12.54
CA HIS A 30 22.34 -9.28 -12.20
C HIS A 30 21.69 -10.59 -11.70
N HIS A 31 20.37 -10.59 -11.51
CA HIS A 31 19.64 -11.70 -10.90
C HIS A 31 18.37 -12.02 -11.68
N THR A 32 17.91 -13.27 -11.58
CA THR A 32 16.58 -13.64 -12.07
C THR A 32 15.56 -13.26 -11.01
N VAL A 33 14.78 -12.22 -11.26
CA VAL A 33 13.82 -11.68 -10.29
C VAL A 33 12.38 -12.01 -10.69
N GLU A 34 11.60 -12.44 -9.70
CA GLU A 34 10.17 -12.71 -9.84
C GLU A 34 9.40 -12.00 -8.71
N ILE A 35 8.32 -11.32 -9.05
CA ILE A 35 7.32 -10.84 -8.11
C ILE A 35 6.15 -11.82 -8.17
N VAL A 36 5.87 -12.45 -7.04
CA VAL A 36 4.72 -13.32 -6.85
C VAL A 36 3.65 -12.52 -6.11
N SER A 37 2.50 -12.33 -6.74
CA SER A 37 1.32 -11.69 -6.12
C SER A 37 0.39 -12.77 -5.60
N LEU A 38 -0.08 -12.66 -4.36
CA LEU A 38 -1.11 -13.59 -3.85
C LEU A 38 -2.39 -13.43 -4.68
N ILE A 39 -2.87 -12.19 -4.86
CA ILE A 39 -4.09 -11.92 -5.61
C ILE A 39 -3.84 -11.10 -6.87
N ARG A 40 -4.72 -11.25 -7.86
CA ARG A 40 -4.86 -10.39 -9.04
C ARG A 40 -6.30 -9.94 -9.16
N THR A 41 -6.51 -8.63 -9.32
CA THR A 41 -7.84 -8.03 -9.46
C THR A 41 -8.03 -7.33 -10.80
N ILE A 42 -6.95 -7.05 -11.54
CA ILE A 42 -6.94 -6.39 -12.85
C ILE A 42 -5.92 -7.06 -13.79
N ASP A 43 -5.97 -6.72 -15.07
CA ASP A 43 -5.15 -7.38 -16.08
C ASP A 43 -3.65 -7.07 -15.97
N ALA A 44 -3.30 -5.79 -15.88
CA ALA A 44 -1.91 -5.35 -15.80
C ALA A 44 -1.72 -4.46 -14.55
N PRO A 45 -0.54 -4.48 -13.92
CA PRO A 45 -0.25 -3.53 -12.86
C PRO A 45 -0.26 -2.10 -13.41
N ASN A 46 -0.79 -1.15 -12.63
CA ASN A 46 -0.80 0.26 -13.00
C ASN A 46 0.60 0.91 -12.95
N LEU A 47 1.50 0.30 -12.18
CA LEU A 47 2.89 0.76 -12.09
C LEU A 47 3.74 0.06 -13.16
N PRO A 48 4.67 0.79 -13.81
CA PRO A 48 5.56 0.21 -14.78
C PRO A 48 6.47 -0.83 -14.11
N LEU A 49 6.52 -2.02 -14.68
CA LEU A 49 7.39 -3.09 -14.22
C LEU A 49 8.57 -3.23 -15.18
N HIS A 50 9.76 -3.41 -14.63
CA HIS A 50 10.96 -3.65 -15.43
C HIS A 50 10.81 -4.93 -16.27
N PRO A 51 11.10 -4.92 -17.59
CA PRO A 51 10.78 -6.03 -18.49
C PRO A 51 11.51 -7.35 -18.17
N ALA A 52 12.65 -7.30 -17.49
CA ALA A 52 13.36 -8.49 -17.02
C ALA A 52 12.77 -9.09 -15.73
N VAL A 53 11.81 -8.43 -15.08
CA VAL A 53 11.15 -8.92 -13.86
C VAL A 53 9.86 -9.64 -14.25
N ARG A 54 9.71 -10.90 -13.80
CA ARG A 54 8.47 -11.66 -14.01
C ARG A 54 7.45 -11.31 -12.93
N LEU A 55 6.19 -11.09 -13.31
CA LEU A 55 5.07 -10.97 -12.38
C LEU A 55 4.14 -12.17 -12.53
N ARG A 56 3.91 -12.90 -11.42
CA ARG A 56 3.04 -14.08 -11.42
C ARG A 56 1.98 -13.98 -10.30
N PRO A 57 0.69 -14.01 -10.63
CA PRO A 57 -0.36 -14.13 -9.62
C PRO A 57 -0.54 -15.59 -9.18
N LEU A 58 -0.96 -15.79 -7.93
CA LEU A 58 -1.36 -17.11 -7.41
C LEU A 58 -2.87 -17.33 -7.43
N ILE A 59 -3.64 -16.27 -7.18
CA ILE A 59 -5.10 -16.28 -7.13
C ILE A 59 -5.62 -15.21 -8.10
N ASP A 60 -6.43 -15.61 -9.07
CA ASP A 60 -7.03 -14.71 -10.05
C ASP A 60 -8.48 -14.37 -9.67
N LEU A 61 -8.68 -13.18 -9.11
CA LEU A 61 -9.98 -12.68 -8.65
C LEU A 61 -10.61 -11.69 -9.63
N ARG A 62 -10.16 -11.66 -10.89
CA ARG A 62 -10.78 -10.81 -11.92
C ARG A 62 -12.22 -11.29 -12.19
N PRO A 63 -13.22 -10.40 -12.19
CA PRO A 63 -14.54 -10.70 -12.73
C PRO A 63 -14.42 -11.04 -14.21
N ARG A 64 -15.13 -12.06 -14.70
CA ARG A 64 -15.09 -12.43 -16.11
C ARG A 64 -16.50 -12.72 -16.63
N GLU A 65 -16.79 -12.25 -17.84
CA GLU A 65 -18.02 -12.60 -18.57
C GLU A 65 -17.84 -13.93 -19.32
N ASP A 66 -16.66 -14.22 -19.92
CA ASP A 66 -16.44 -15.46 -20.70
C ASP A 66 -15.02 -16.03 -20.54
N ALA A 67 -14.86 -17.29 -20.11
CA ALA A 67 -13.56 -18.00 -20.11
C ALA A 67 -13.63 -19.37 -20.80
N PRO A 68 -13.22 -19.48 -22.09
CA PRO A 68 -13.19 -20.77 -22.78
C PRO A 68 -11.86 -21.53 -22.64
N HIS A 69 -10.78 -20.96 -22.09
CA HIS A 69 -9.45 -21.58 -22.12
C HIS A 69 -8.83 -21.69 -20.72
N ALA A 70 -9.13 -22.80 -20.04
CA ALA A 70 -8.54 -23.20 -18.77
C ALA A 70 -7.07 -23.62 -18.95
N GLY A 71 -6.18 -22.63 -19.03
CA GLY A 71 -4.75 -22.80 -18.83
C GLY A 71 -4.32 -22.09 -17.56
N ARG A 72 -4.17 -22.83 -16.44
CA ARG A 72 -3.54 -22.38 -15.17
C ARG A 72 -3.97 -21.01 -14.60
N GLY A 73 -5.20 -20.59 -14.89
CA GLY A 73 -5.76 -19.28 -14.54
C GLY A 73 -7.24 -19.18 -14.92
N ALA A 74 -8.02 -20.22 -14.60
CA ALA A 74 -9.46 -20.03 -14.44
C ALA A 74 -9.68 -19.04 -13.30
N ALA A 75 -10.68 -18.16 -13.39
CA ALA A 75 -10.95 -17.20 -12.33
C ALA A 75 -11.25 -17.98 -11.03
N ASP A 76 -10.44 -17.75 -10.00
CA ASP A 76 -10.61 -18.33 -8.68
C ASP A 76 -11.75 -17.64 -7.90
N LEU A 77 -12.34 -16.60 -8.50
CA LEU A 77 -13.47 -15.88 -7.94
C LEU A 77 -14.61 -16.85 -7.61
N GLY A 78 -15.03 -16.85 -6.34
CA GLY A 78 -16.07 -17.78 -5.85
C GLY A 78 -15.57 -19.16 -5.42
N HIS A 79 -14.26 -19.44 -5.50
CA HIS A 79 -13.71 -20.71 -5.04
C HIS A 79 -13.93 -20.85 -3.51
N PRO A 80 -14.47 -22.00 -3.02
CA PRO A 80 -14.88 -22.15 -1.62
C PRO A 80 -13.73 -22.03 -0.61
N LEU A 81 -12.49 -22.30 -1.04
CA LEU A 81 -11.31 -22.10 -0.17
C LEU A 81 -11.01 -20.63 0.13
N LEU A 82 -11.52 -19.67 -0.64
CA LEU A 82 -11.32 -18.24 -0.37
C LEU A 82 -12.10 -17.75 0.85
N THR A 83 -13.21 -18.41 1.18
CA THR A 83 -14.05 -18.08 2.35
C THR A 83 -13.76 -18.96 3.54
N ARG A 84 -12.98 -20.03 3.35
CA ARG A 84 -12.59 -20.94 4.42
C ARG A 84 -11.49 -20.31 5.29
N PRO A 85 -11.67 -20.26 6.62
CA PRO A 85 -10.60 -19.86 7.54
C PRO A 85 -9.36 -20.76 7.39
N SER A 86 -8.18 -20.15 7.39
CA SER A 86 -6.92 -20.90 7.34
C SER A 86 -6.76 -21.75 8.59
N ALA A 87 -6.36 -23.01 8.43
CA ALA A 87 -6.01 -23.90 9.55
C ALA A 87 -4.67 -23.52 10.21
N HIS A 88 -3.86 -22.69 9.54
CA HIS A 88 -2.49 -22.34 9.96
C HIS A 88 -2.37 -20.93 10.51
N ILE A 89 -3.40 -20.10 10.40
CA ILE A 89 -3.42 -18.75 10.97
C ILE A 89 -4.34 -18.80 12.20
N PRO A 90 -3.83 -18.48 13.41
CA PRO A 90 -4.66 -18.40 14.59
C PRO A 90 -5.86 -17.48 14.37
N ALA A 91 -7.04 -17.87 14.84
CA ALA A 91 -8.28 -17.11 14.61
C ALA A 91 -8.20 -15.65 15.11
N ALA A 92 -7.43 -15.41 16.18
CA ALA A 92 -7.18 -14.08 16.72
C ALA A 92 -6.40 -13.16 15.76
N GLU A 93 -5.53 -13.73 14.92
CA GLU A 93 -4.76 -13.00 13.92
C GLU A 93 -5.48 -12.88 12.57
N ALA A 94 -6.33 -13.88 12.25
CA ALA A 94 -7.12 -13.88 11.02
C ALA A 94 -8.16 -12.74 10.98
N ARG A 95 -8.68 -12.34 12.14
CA ARG A 95 -9.46 -11.10 12.28
C ARG A 95 -8.48 -9.93 12.37
N ALA A 96 -8.42 -9.11 11.32
CA ALA A 96 -7.74 -7.82 11.44
C ALA A 96 -8.30 -7.10 12.67
N PRO A 97 -7.46 -6.70 13.66
CA PRO A 97 -7.94 -5.86 14.75
C PRO A 97 -8.53 -4.59 14.14
N PRO A 98 -9.60 -4.02 14.72
CA PRO A 98 -10.15 -2.76 14.22
C PRO A 98 -9.00 -1.77 14.13
N THR A 99 -8.68 -1.34 12.91
CA THR A 99 -7.63 -0.36 12.65
C THR A 99 -7.90 0.80 13.58
N SER A 100 -7.02 1.04 14.55
CA SER A 100 -7.18 2.19 15.42
C SER A 100 -7.01 3.42 14.54
N THR A 101 -8.12 4.07 14.21
CA THR A 101 -8.11 5.39 13.62
C THR A 101 -7.40 6.27 14.62
N ARG A 102 -6.11 6.51 14.40
CA ARG A 102 -5.34 7.48 15.17
C ARG A 102 -5.93 8.84 14.82
N SER A 103 -6.95 9.25 15.57
CA SER A 103 -7.53 10.58 15.50
C SER A 103 -6.38 11.55 15.69
N ARG A 104 -6.06 12.29 14.63
CA ARG A 104 -5.10 13.37 14.68
C ARG A 104 -5.73 14.44 15.56
N THR A 105 -5.40 14.44 16.84
CA THR A 105 -5.74 15.55 17.74
C THR A 105 -5.04 16.78 17.18
N SER A 106 -5.80 17.63 16.49
CA SER A 106 -5.36 18.96 16.12
C SER A 106 -5.23 19.75 17.41
N ALA A 107 -4.02 19.78 17.99
CA ALA A 107 -3.68 20.78 18.98
C ALA A 107 -3.58 22.12 18.24
N SER A 108 -4.67 22.87 18.24
CA SER A 108 -4.65 24.30 17.89
C SER A 108 -3.87 25.04 18.96
N PRO A 109 -2.78 25.77 18.64
CA PRO A 109 -2.17 26.67 19.60
C PRO A 109 -3.09 27.87 19.77
N SER A 110 -3.74 27.97 20.92
CA SER A 110 -4.48 29.17 21.33
C SER A 110 -3.46 30.28 21.64
N THR A 111 -3.18 31.13 20.67
CA THR A 111 -2.48 32.40 20.91
C THR A 111 -3.46 33.34 21.61
N SER A 112 -3.31 33.49 22.93
CA SER A 112 -4.01 34.51 23.71
C SER A 112 -3.01 35.23 24.60
N THR A 113 -2.60 36.42 24.17
CA THR A 113 -2.26 37.55 25.05
C THR A 113 -2.31 38.80 24.18
N ALA A 114 -3.35 39.61 24.37
CA ALA A 114 -3.49 40.93 23.77
C ALA A 114 -2.53 41.93 24.44
N PRO A 115 -2.03 42.97 23.72
CA PRO A 115 -1.19 44.00 24.31
C PRO A 115 -2.03 45.06 25.05
N THR A 116 -1.63 45.36 26.30
CA THR A 116 -2.13 46.46 27.13
C THR A 116 -1.74 47.81 26.51
N PRO A 117 -2.65 48.81 26.37
CA PRO A 117 -2.27 50.15 25.95
C PRO A 117 -1.78 50.97 27.15
N MET A 118 -0.53 51.45 27.12
CA MET A 118 -0.05 52.48 28.04
C MET A 118 -0.30 53.88 27.46
N SER A 119 -0.94 54.70 28.28
CA SER A 119 -1.39 56.06 28.03
C SER A 119 -0.25 57.09 28.12
N SER A 120 -0.19 57.94 27.10
CA SER A 120 0.07 59.40 27.10
C SER A 120 1.22 60.03 27.92
N SER A 121 2.19 60.52 27.14
CA SER A 121 2.69 61.91 27.07
C SER A 121 3.98 62.35 27.79
N PRO A 122 4.77 63.27 27.17
CA PRO A 122 6.18 63.57 27.46
C PRO A 122 6.39 64.91 28.19
N PRO A 123 7.63 65.28 28.55
CA PRO A 123 8.35 66.33 27.78
C PRO A 123 9.88 66.07 27.66
N ALA A 124 10.50 66.27 26.48
CA ALA A 124 11.21 67.46 25.97
C ALA A 124 12.74 67.45 26.24
N PRO A 125 13.55 68.10 25.37
CA PRO A 125 14.90 67.64 25.02
C PRO A 125 16.04 68.44 25.68
N ALA A 126 17.24 67.88 25.70
CA ALA A 126 18.48 68.64 25.86
C ALA A 126 19.66 67.95 25.15
N TRP A 127 20.10 68.63 24.08
CA TRP A 127 21.38 68.59 23.35
C TRP A 127 21.54 67.55 22.25
#